data_AF-A0A7W1G092-F1
#
_entry.id   AF-A0A7W1G092-F1
#
_cell.length_a   1.000
_cell.length_b   1.000
_cell.length_c   1.000
_cell.angle_alpha   90.00
_cell.angle_beta   90.00
_cell.angle_gamma   90.00
#
_symmetry.space_group_name_H-M   'P 1'
#
loop_
_entity.id
_entity.type
_entity.pdbx_description
1 polymer ?
#
loop_
_entity_poly.entity_id
_entity_poly.type
_entity_poly.pdbx_seq_one_letter_code
_entity_poly.pdbx_strand_id
1 'polypeptide(L)'
;MEILLTITYTLLFIFIIYKMKFFVIEGTSKRIISGIFLLKIIFGLLLWAVYTFYYTDRATADIYKYFDDSKILSDALFTAPVDYFRMLAGIGNNTPEFHHYYNHMHYWARSVDSSIYNDSHTIIRFNSLVRLFSFGYYNVHTVFICFFSLIGLTAIYKTFIPYLQDKSMELVIAVFLLPSVLFWGSGVLKEGLIFFALGLLIYHFNKLFSIRSVLICLAVGLLLALSKFYIWLAIFPGLIFLIWVNKTGSAKVFFKYVIVILIITVVGLNIDKFTSIQNPFVTLSQKQIEFNKLAYGNATDAYNNPIPVANSAIQINRLEPTLQSFIKNSPQALTNTIFRPFIWELKSPMMLLSGFENVLILVFIILCLCFMKPRSTIR
;
A
#
# COMPACT_ATOMS: atom_id res chain seq x y z
N MET A 1 -22.51 -6.58 20.83
CA MET A 1 -21.18 -7.21 20.93
C MET A 1 -20.14 -6.45 20.10
N GLU A 2 -20.34 -6.26 18.80
CA GLU A 2 -19.38 -5.58 17.89
C GLU A 2 -18.89 -4.21 18.39
N ILE A 3 -19.82 -3.31 18.74
CA ILE A 3 -19.51 -1.95 19.19
C ILE A 3 -18.62 -2.00 20.44
N LEU A 4 -18.97 -2.84 21.41
CA LEU A 4 -18.21 -3.02 22.64
C LEU A 4 -16.78 -3.49 22.35
N LEU A 5 -16.62 -4.48 21.46
CA LEU A 5 -15.31 -5.01 21.09
C LEU A 5 -14.47 -3.99 20.32
N THR A 6 -15.09 -3.25 19.40
CA THR A 6 -14.47 -2.16 18.64
C THR A 6 -13.96 -1.05 19.57
N ILE A 7 -14.77 -0.63 20.54
CA ILE A 7 -14.37 0.36 21.56
C ILE A 7 -13.25 -0.21 22.43
N THR A 8 -13.35 -1.47 22.85
CA THR A 8 -12.34 -2.14 23.68
C THR A 8 -10.97 -2.15 23.01
N TYR A 9 -10.89 -2.59 21.74
CA TYR A 9 -9.63 -2.58 20.99
C TYR A 9 -9.13 -1.16 20.68
N THR A 10 -10.03 -0.21 20.47
CA THR A 10 -9.67 1.21 20.30
C THR A 10 -8.98 1.74 21.56
N LEU A 11 -9.57 1.51 22.74
CA LEU A 11 -9.00 1.91 24.02
C LEU A 11 -7.68 1.17 24.32
N LEU A 12 -7.60 -0.12 23.99
CA LEU A 12 -6.37 -0.90 24.12
C LEU A 12 -5.24 -0.31 23.26
N PHE A 13 -5.50 0.01 21.99
CA PHE A 13 -4.47 0.58 21.12
C PHE A 13 -4.10 2.01 21.52
N ILE A 14 -5.04 2.82 22.02
CA ILE A 14 -4.71 4.12 22.63
C ILE A 14 -3.78 3.91 23.84
N PHE A 15 -4.11 2.98 24.74
CA PHE A 15 -3.24 2.64 25.87
C PHE A 15 -1.84 2.23 25.40
N ILE A 16 -1.75 1.39 24.36
CA ILE A 16 -0.48 0.96 23.76
C ILE A 16 0.29 2.17 23.19
N ILE A 17 -0.37 3.13 22.51
CA ILE A 17 0.26 4.37 22.03
C ILE A 17 0.90 5.14 23.20
N TYR A 18 0.21 5.24 24.33
CA TYR A 18 0.74 5.90 25.52
C TYR A 18 1.91 5.15 26.17
N LYS A 19 1.91 3.81 26.14
CA LYS A 19 2.97 3.00 26.76
C LYS A 19 4.20 2.81 25.89
N MET A 20 4.06 2.73 24.56
CA MET A 20 5.19 2.48 23.68
C MET A 20 6.10 3.71 23.55
N LYS A 21 7.41 3.50 23.75
CA LYS A 21 8.45 4.51 23.46
C LYS A 21 8.51 4.90 21.98
N PHE A 22 8.01 4.04 21.10
CA PHE A 22 8.00 4.29 19.66
C PHE A 22 7.22 5.56 19.28
N PHE A 23 6.12 5.86 19.96
CA PHE A 23 5.29 7.05 19.72
C PHE A 23 5.74 8.30 20.51
N VAL A 24 6.89 8.23 21.18
CA VAL A 24 7.58 9.43 21.66
C VAL A 24 8.38 9.99 20.48
N ILE A 25 7.92 11.11 19.95
CA ILE A 25 8.46 11.75 18.74
C ILE A 25 8.62 13.25 18.99
N GLU A 26 9.66 13.85 18.40
CA GLU A 26 9.88 15.29 18.44
C GLU A 26 8.80 16.01 17.62
N GLY A 27 8.41 17.23 18.01
CA GLY A 27 7.45 18.05 17.26
C GLY A 27 5.99 17.61 17.33
N THR A 28 5.67 16.45 17.93
CA THR A 28 4.28 15.97 18.05
C THR A 28 4.04 15.24 19.38
N SER A 29 2.87 15.43 19.98
CA SER A 29 2.49 14.76 21.24
C SER A 29 1.74 13.45 21.02
N LYS A 30 1.77 12.53 22.00
CA LYS A 30 0.96 11.31 21.98
C LYS A 30 -0.55 11.57 21.94
N ARG A 31 -0.99 12.73 22.41
CA ARG A 31 -2.39 13.19 22.30
C ARG A 31 -2.77 13.40 20.83
N ILE A 32 -1.92 14.08 20.07
CA ILE A 32 -2.12 14.29 18.61
C ILE A 32 -2.12 12.93 17.89
N ILE A 33 -1.16 12.05 18.19
CA ILE A 33 -1.11 10.70 17.57
C ILE A 33 -2.35 9.87 17.89
N SER A 34 -2.87 9.94 19.12
CA SER A 34 -4.13 9.27 19.50
C SER A 34 -5.33 9.90 18.80
N GLY A 35 -5.34 11.22 18.63
CA GLY A 35 -6.37 11.93 17.84
C GLY A 35 -6.35 11.51 16.37
N ILE A 36 -5.16 11.39 15.77
CA ILE A 36 -4.99 10.87 14.41
C ILE A 36 -5.47 9.42 14.31
N PHE A 37 -5.17 8.59 15.32
CA PHE A 37 -5.67 7.21 15.36
C PHE A 37 -7.20 7.15 15.34
N LEU A 38 -7.86 7.95 16.19
CA LEU A 38 -9.32 8.06 16.22
C LEU A 38 -9.87 8.59 14.90
N LEU A 39 -9.22 9.59 14.31
CA LEU A 39 -9.59 10.12 13.00
C LEU A 39 -9.50 9.04 11.91
N LYS A 40 -8.44 8.22 11.91
CA LYS A 40 -8.32 7.07 11.01
C LYS A 40 -9.47 6.08 11.20
N ILE A 41 -9.82 5.75 12.45
CA ILE A 41 -10.98 4.88 12.71
C ILE A 41 -12.26 5.49 12.11
N ILE A 42 -12.50 6.79 12.29
CA ILE A 42 -13.65 7.48 11.68
C ILE A 42 -13.63 7.31 10.16
N PHE A 43 -12.49 7.54 9.50
CA PHE A 43 -12.37 7.34 8.05
C PHE A 43 -12.55 5.88 7.62
N GLY A 44 -12.08 4.92 8.40
CA GLY A 44 -12.32 3.50 8.16
C GLY A 44 -13.80 3.12 8.29
N LEU A 45 -14.50 3.69 9.27
CA LEU A 45 -15.96 3.55 9.41
C LEU A 45 -16.72 4.25 8.27
N LEU A 46 -16.25 5.41 7.81
CA LEU A 46 -16.83 6.09 6.65
C LEU A 46 -16.67 5.27 5.37
N LEU A 47 -15.49 4.69 5.15
CA LEU A 47 -15.27 3.78 4.02
C LEU A 47 -16.21 2.56 4.09
N TRP A 48 -16.30 1.94 5.27
CA TRP A 48 -17.24 0.85 5.52
C TRP A 48 -18.68 1.26 5.23
N ALA A 49 -19.12 2.43 5.70
CA ALA A 49 -20.45 2.96 5.45
C ALA A 49 -20.71 3.20 3.96
N VAL A 50 -19.74 3.75 3.22
CA VAL A 50 -19.85 3.95 1.76
C VAL A 50 -20.07 2.62 1.04
N TYR A 51 -19.29 1.58 1.36
CA TYR A 51 -19.44 0.25 0.76
C TYR A 51 -20.57 -0.60 1.35
N THR A 52 -21.30 -0.10 2.35
CA THR A 52 -22.44 -0.81 2.93
C THR A 52 -23.77 -0.19 2.51
N PHE A 53 -23.83 1.14 2.48
CA PHE A 53 -25.06 1.89 2.26
C PHE A 53 -25.15 2.53 0.87
N TYR A 54 -24.01 2.80 0.21
CA TYR A 54 -24.00 3.44 -1.12
C TYR A 54 -23.65 2.43 -2.23
N TYR A 55 -22.54 1.70 -2.09
CA TYR A 55 -22.18 0.59 -2.98
C TYR A 55 -22.63 -0.73 -2.35
N THR A 56 -23.92 -1.02 -2.41
CA THR A 56 -24.57 -2.10 -1.64
C THR A 56 -24.20 -3.52 -2.10
N ASP A 57 -23.61 -3.67 -3.28
CA ASP A 57 -23.14 -4.97 -3.75
C ASP A 57 -21.88 -5.41 -2.99
N ARG A 58 -22.09 -6.22 -1.95
CA ARG A 58 -21.04 -6.78 -1.11
C ARG A 58 -20.06 -7.65 -1.89
N ALA A 59 -20.51 -8.36 -2.92
CA ALA A 59 -19.67 -9.30 -3.66
C ALA A 59 -18.57 -8.56 -4.42
N THR A 60 -18.88 -7.38 -4.97
CA THR A 60 -17.93 -6.56 -5.72
C THR A 60 -17.17 -5.54 -4.86
N ALA A 61 -17.55 -5.37 -3.59
CA ALA A 61 -16.90 -4.44 -2.67
C ALA A 61 -15.54 -4.96 -2.16
N ASP A 62 -14.47 -4.24 -2.50
CA ASP A 62 -13.08 -4.57 -2.13
C ASP A 62 -12.86 -4.80 -0.63
N ILE A 63 -13.60 -4.07 0.21
CA ILE A 63 -13.48 -4.21 1.66
C ILE A 63 -14.07 -5.53 2.18
N TYR A 64 -15.10 -6.06 1.51
CA TYR A 64 -15.82 -7.24 1.96
C TYR A 64 -15.26 -8.50 1.35
N LYS A 65 -14.84 -8.46 0.09
CA LYS A 65 -14.35 -9.65 -0.63
C LYS A 65 -13.17 -10.34 0.08
N TYR A 66 -12.19 -9.56 0.54
CA TYR A 66 -11.03 -10.09 1.27
C TYR A 66 -11.37 -10.48 2.71
N PHE A 67 -12.34 -9.79 3.28
CA PHE A 67 -12.82 -10.10 4.62
C PHE A 67 -13.58 -11.43 4.59
N ASP A 68 -14.48 -11.65 3.65
CA ASP A 68 -15.32 -12.84 3.57
C ASP A 68 -14.49 -14.10 3.27
N ASP A 69 -13.54 -14.03 2.32
CA ASP A 69 -12.61 -15.14 2.05
C ASP A 69 -11.79 -15.55 3.29
N SER A 70 -11.43 -14.57 4.13
CA SER A 70 -10.69 -14.86 5.37
C SER A 70 -11.49 -15.64 6.40
N LYS A 71 -12.83 -15.67 6.30
CA LYS A 71 -13.68 -16.51 7.15
C LYS A 71 -13.40 -17.98 6.89
N ILE A 72 -13.35 -18.38 5.61
CA ILE A 72 -13.10 -19.78 5.22
C ILE A 72 -11.74 -20.23 5.77
N LEU A 73 -10.72 -19.37 5.65
CA LEU A 73 -9.39 -19.67 6.20
C LEU A 73 -9.47 -19.80 7.73
N SER A 74 -10.19 -18.91 8.41
CA SER A 74 -10.30 -18.93 9.89
C SER A 74 -11.11 -20.09 10.43
N ASP A 75 -12.15 -20.54 9.71
CA ASP A 75 -12.97 -21.68 10.11
C ASP A 75 -12.12 -22.97 10.14
N ALA A 76 -11.10 -23.07 9.28
CA ALA A 76 -10.14 -24.18 9.30
C ALA A 76 -9.38 -24.28 10.62
N LEU A 77 -9.28 -23.22 11.43
CA LEU A 77 -8.64 -23.30 12.75
C LEU A 77 -9.38 -24.28 13.67
N PHE A 78 -10.70 -24.40 13.56
CA PHE A 78 -11.51 -25.22 14.44
C PHE A 78 -11.66 -26.66 13.94
N THR A 79 -11.53 -26.88 12.63
CA THR A 79 -11.68 -28.21 12.00
C THR A 79 -10.33 -28.87 11.70
N ALA A 80 -9.34 -28.10 11.25
CA ALA A 80 -8.00 -28.56 10.88
C ALA A 80 -6.93 -27.48 11.20
N PRO A 81 -6.54 -27.34 12.49
CA PRO A 81 -5.61 -26.29 12.93
C PRO A 81 -4.27 -26.28 12.19
N VAL A 82 -3.76 -27.45 11.79
CA VAL A 82 -2.50 -27.56 11.04
C VAL A 82 -2.64 -26.90 9.66
N ASP A 83 -3.76 -27.13 8.98
CA ASP A 83 -4.05 -26.49 7.69
C ASP A 83 -4.16 -24.98 7.85
N TYR A 84 -4.85 -24.51 8.89
CA TYR A 84 -4.93 -23.07 9.20
C TYR A 84 -3.55 -22.42 9.26
N PHE A 85 -2.63 -22.95 10.08
CA PHE A 85 -1.30 -22.36 10.23
C PHE A 85 -0.45 -22.49 8.97
N ARG A 86 -0.57 -23.58 8.21
CA ARG A 86 0.10 -23.76 6.92
C ARG A 86 -0.40 -22.75 5.89
N MET A 87 -1.72 -22.60 5.73
CA MET A 87 -2.32 -21.61 4.83
C MET A 87 -1.96 -20.18 5.23
N LEU A 88 -1.97 -19.87 6.54
CA LEU A 88 -1.60 -18.56 7.08
C LEU A 88 -0.12 -18.22 6.81
N ALA A 89 0.78 -19.19 6.99
CA ALA A 89 2.21 -19.03 6.72
C ALA A 89 2.57 -19.15 5.22
N GLY A 90 1.65 -19.66 4.39
CA GLY A 90 1.87 -19.93 2.97
C GLY A 90 2.68 -21.20 2.66
N ILE A 91 2.76 -22.13 3.62
CA ILE A 91 3.51 -23.37 3.50
C ILE A 91 2.66 -24.38 2.72
N GLY A 92 3.09 -24.72 1.50
CA GLY A 92 2.35 -25.65 0.64
C GLY A 92 1.14 -25.02 -0.04
N ASN A 93 1.12 -23.70 -0.23
CA ASN A 93 -0.01 -22.95 -0.80
C ASN A 93 -0.53 -23.44 -2.17
N ASN A 94 0.25 -24.22 -2.90
CA ASN A 94 -0.10 -24.75 -4.23
C ASN A 94 -0.35 -26.28 -4.20
N THR A 95 -0.50 -26.89 -3.02
CA THR A 95 -0.81 -28.32 -2.92
C THR A 95 -2.30 -28.57 -3.15
N PRO A 96 -2.68 -29.68 -3.82
CA PRO A 96 -4.09 -30.05 -4.01
C PRO A 96 -4.88 -30.18 -2.70
N GLU A 97 -4.18 -30.46 -1.60
CA GLU A 97 -4.71 -30.51 -0.23
C GLU A 97 -5.46 -29.25 0.18
N PHE A 98 -5.13 -28.07 -0.33
CA PHE A 98 -5.82 -26.83 0.04
C PHE A 98 -6.91 -26.40 -0.95
N HIS A 99 -7.12 -27.15 -2.04
CA HIS A 99 -8.12 -26.79 -3.03
C HIS A 99 -9.55 -26.76 -2.45
N HIS A 100 -9.88 -27.62 -1.48
CA HIS A 100 -11.20 -27.58 -0.84
C HIS A 100 -11.41 -26.33 0.02
N TYR A 101 -10.37 -25.63 0.45
CA TYR A 101 -10.52 -24.29 1.05
C TYR A 101 -10.57 -23.21 -0.03
N TYR A 102 -9.57 -23.21 -0.91
CA TYR A 102 -9.35 -22.12 -1.87
C TYR A 102 -10.40 -22.02 -2.96
N ASN A 103 -11.02 -23.13 -3.37
CA ASN A 103 -12.10 -23.13 -4.35
C ASN A 103 -13.38 -22.44 -3.82
N HIS A 104 -13.51 -22.31 -2.50
CA HIS A 104 -14.60 -21.56 -1.88
C HIS A 104 -14.25 -20.08 -1.64
N MET A 105 -12.99 -19.68 -1.84
CA MET A 105 -12.53 -18.31 -1.69
C MET A 105 -12.51 -17.61 -3.06
N HIS A 106 -13.43 -16.68 -3.27
CA HIS A 106 -13.70 -16.07 -4.56
C HIS A 106 -12.54 -15.21 -5.09
N TYR A 107 -11.70 -14.67 -4.21
CA TYR A 107 -10.62 -13.73 -4.55
C TYR A 107 -9.23 -14.22 -4.11
N TRP A 108 -9.14 -15.47 -3.63
CA TRP A 108 -7.88 -16.16 -3.40
C TRP A 108 -7.26 -16.68 -4.70
N ALA A 109 -8.04 -17.38 -5.53
CA ALA A 109 -7.61 -17.78 -6.88
C ALA A 109 -8.04 -16.73 -7.92
N ARG A 110 -7.28 -16.58 -9.01
CA ARG A 110 -7.70 -15.79 -10.19
C ARG A 110 -8.02 -16.78 -11.31
N SER A 111 -9.09 -16.57 -12.08
CA SER A 111 -9.41 -17.39 -13.26
C SER A 111 -8.36 -17.31 -14.37
N VAL A 112 -7.61 -16.21 -14.41
CA VAL A 112 -6.46 -16.04 -15.28
C VAL A 112 -5.21 -16.10 -14.43
N ASP A 113 -4.47 -17.21 -14.53
CA ASP A 113 -3.13 -17.35 -13.97
C ASP A 113 -2.22 -16.30 -14.60
N SER A 114 -2.15 -15.13 -13.98
CA SER A 114 -1.05 -14.23 -14.23
C SER A 114 0.19 -14.80 -13.57
N SER A 115 1.32 -14.85 -14.28
CA SER A 115 2.63 -15.33 -13.80
C SER A 115 3.21 -14.62 -12.55
N ILE A 116 2.43 -13.73 -11.92
CA ILE A 116 2.82 -12.93 -10.76
C ILE A 116 1.88 -13.25 -9.60
N TYR A 117 2.45 -13.41 -8.41
CA TYR A 117 1.79 -13.67 -7.14
C TYR A 117 0.50 -12.84 -6.94
N ASN A 118 -0.58 -13.50 -6.48
CA ASN A 118 -1.85 -12.81 -6.19
C ASN A 118 -1.72 -11.98 -4.90
N ASP A 119 -1.69 -10.65 -5.08
CA ASP A 119 -1.60 -9.68 -4.00
C ASP A 119 -2.75 -9.74 -2.97
N SER A 120 -3.84 -10.45 -3.26
CA SER A 120 -5.00 -10.61 -2.37
C SER A 120 -4.74 -11.54 -1.18
N HIS A 121 -3.81 -12.48 -1.29
CA HIS A 121 -3.53 -13.45 -0.22
C HIS A 121 -3.10 -12.78 1.09
N THR A 122 -2.31 -11.71 1.01
CA THR A 122 -1.77 -11.03 2.20
C THR A 122 -2.89 -10.44 3.06
N ILE A 123 -3.84 -9.74 2.45
CA ILE A 123 -4.93 -9.10 3.20
C ILE A 123 -5.94 -10.14 3.72
N ILE A 124 -6.17 -11.24 2.99
CA ILE A 124 -6.99 -12.37 3.45
C ILE A 124 -6.36 -13.02 4.69
N ARG A 125 -5.05 -13.30 4.66
CA ARG A 125 -4.31 -13.84 5.81
C ARG A 125 -4.32 -12.90 7.00
N PHE A 126 -4.09 -11.60 6.78
CA PHE A 126 -4.19 -10.60 7.83
C PHE A 126 -5.57 -10.60 8.48
N ASN A 127 -6.63 -10.57 7.67
CA ASN A 127 -7.99 -10.63 8.21
C ASN A 127 -8.25 -11.93 8.96
N SER A 128 -7.74 -13.06 8.48
CA SER A 128 -7.89 -14.33 9.19
C SER A 128 -7.18 -14.34 10.55
N LEU A 129 -6.01 -13.71 10.66
CA LEU A 129 -5.33 -13.53 11.94
C LEU A 129 -6.13 -12.59 12.88
N VAL A 130 -6.68 -11.50 12.35
CA VAL A 130 -7.48 -10.56 13.14
C VAL A 130 -8.82 -11.18 13.58
N ARG A 131 -9.37 -12.14 12.82
CA ARG A 131 -10.59 -12.88 13.18
C ARG A 131 -10.51 -13.61 14.52
N LEU A 132 -9.31 -14.03 14.93
CA LEU A 132 -9.07 -14.63 16.25
C LEU A 132 -9.43 -13.70 17.40
N PHE A 133 -9.30 -12.39 17.17
CA PHE A 133 -9.56 -11.33 18.13
C PHE A 133 -10.92 -10.66 17.90
N SER A 134 -11.34 -10.54 16.64
CA SER A 134 -12.59 -9.86 16.27
C SER A 134 -13.82 -10.73 16.36
N PHE A 135 -13.67 -12.06 16.41
CA PHE A 135 -14.78 -13.02 16.26
C PHE A 135 -15.59 -12.79 14.97
N GLY A 136 -14.95 -12.23 13.94
CA GLY A 136 -15.61 -11.90 12.67
C GLY A 136 -16.41 -10.60 12.67
N TYR A 137 -16.22 -9.71 13.65
CA TYR A 137 -16.76 -8.35 13.57
C TYR A 137 -15.86 -7.43 12.73
N TYR A 138 -16.42 -6.91 11.64
CA TYR A 138 -15.67 -6.16 10.64
C TYR A 138 -15.02 -4.89 11.23
N ASN A 139 -15.72 -4.13 12.07
CA ASN A 139 -15.18 -2.86 12.56
C ASN A 139 -14.01 -3.02 13.54
N VAL A 140 -13.83 -4.21 14.12
CA VAL A 140 -12.60 -4.54 14.86
C VAL A 140 -11.41 -4.61 13.90
N HIS A 141 -11.57 -5.15 12.69
CA HIS A 141 -10.51 -5.16 11.67
C HIS A 141 -10.13 -3.74 11.26
N THR A 142 -11.12 -2.85 11.13
CA THR A 142 -10.88 -1.41 10.89
C THR A 142 -9.97 -0.81 11.96
N VAL A 143 -10.19 -1.13 13.24
CA VAL A 143 -9.35 -0.64 14.34
C VAL A 143 -7.92 -1.19 14.25
N PHE A 144 -7.76 -2.48 13.95
CA PHE A 144 -6.43 -3.08 13.76
C PHE A 144 -5.68 -2.48 12.57
N ILE A 145 -6.30 -2.42 11.38
CA ILE A 145 -5.62 -1.89 10.18
C ILE A 145 -5.24 -0.42 10.36
N CYS A 146 -6.08 0.38 11.03
CA CYS A 146 -5.75 1.77 11.38
C CYS A 146 -4.51 1.85 12.27
N PHE A 147 -4.38 0.93 13.23
CA PHE A 147 -3.25 0.92 14.16
C PHE A 147 -1.94 0.52 13.46
N PHE A 148 -1.97 -0.52 12.61
CA PHE A 148 -0.81 -0.91 11.80
C PHE A 148 -0.41 0.21 10.83
N SER A 149 -1.37 0.80 10.11
CA SER A 149 -1.12 1.96 9.25
C SER A 149 -0.47 3.11 10.04
N LEU A 150 -0.96 3.41 11.24
CA LEU A 150 -0.40 4.48 12.09
C LEU A 150 1.04 4.21 12.50
N ILE A 151 1.43 2.96 12.80
CA ILE A 151 2.82 2.60 13.10
C ILE A 151 3.72 2.96 11.91
N GLY A 152 3.29 2.61 10.69
CA GLY A 152 4.00 2.94 9.46
C GLY A 152 4.14 4.44 9.24
N LEU A 153 3.05 5.18 9.32
CA LEU A 153 3.05 6.64 9.17
C LEU A 153 3.92 7.32 10.24
N THR A 154 3.88 6.84 11.48
CA THR A 154 4.77 7.31 12.56
C THR A 154 6.23 7.03 12.23
N ALA A 155 6.55 5.88 11.64
CA ALA A 155 7.91 5.55 11.21
C ALA A 155 8.41 6.50 10.11
N ILE A 156 7.54 6.85 9.15
CA ILE A 156 7.81 7.86 8.12
C ILE A 156 8.10 9.22 8.77
N TYR A 157 7.20 9.69 9.64
CA TYR A 157 7.38 10.96 10.36
C TYR A 157 8.72 11.01 11.10
N LYS A 158 9.05 9.96 11.86
CA LYS A 158 10.32 9.85 12.61
C LYS A 158 11.56 9.85 11.73
N THR A 159 11.42 9.44 10.48
CA THR A 159 12.53 9.45 9.52
C THR A 159 12.83 10.86 9.03
N PHE A 160 11.78 11.66 8.82
CA PHE A 160 11.91 12.99 8.20
C PHE A 160 11.97 14.16 9.19
N ILE A 161 11.44 14.01 10.42
CA ILE A 161 11.42 15.10 11.41
C ILE A 161 12.82 15.69 11.72
N PRO A 162 13.94 14.95 11.74
CA PRO A 162 15.26 15.56 11.97
C PRO A 162 15.70 16.54 10.89
N TYR A 163 15.04 16.52 9.71
CA TYR A 163 15.33 17.42 8.60
C TYR A 163 14.30 18.55 8.45
N LEU A 164 13.24 18.53 9.25
CA LEU A 164 12.05 19.39 9.13
C LEU A 164 11.57 19.84 10.53
N GLN A 165 12.49 20.11 11.46
CA GLN A 165 12.15 20.45 12.85
C GLN A 165 11.31 21.73 12.94
N ASP A 166 11.62 22.74 12.11
CA ASP A 166 10.87 24.00 11.97
C ASP A 166 9.53 23.83 11.24
N LYS A 167 9.27 22.64 10.70
CA LYS A 167 8.10 22.26 9.90
C LYS A 167 7.40 21.02 10.43
N SER A 168 7.48 20.80 11.74
CA SER A 168 6.93 19.61 12.39
C SER A 168 5.43 19.42 12.16
N MET A 169 4.64 20.50 12.16
CA MET A 169 3.19 20.44 11.93
C MET A 169 2.83 20.27 10.45
N GLU A 170 3.57 20.93 9.55
CA GLU A 170 3.42 20.71 8.11
C GLU A 170 3.76 19.25 7.75
N LEU A 171 4.77 18.67 8.39
CA LEU A 171 5.08 17.25 8.26
C LEU A 171 3.97 16.36 8.85
N VAL A 172 3.32 16.75 9.95
CA VAL A 172 2.14 16.03 10.45
C VAL A 172 1.03 16.03 9.40
N ILE A 173 0.74 17.17 8.79
CA ILE A 173 -0.31 17.29 7.77
C ILE A 173 0.04 16.41 6.57
N ALA A 174 1.26 16.52 6.04
CA ALA A 174 1.71 15.79 4.85
C ALA A 174 1.76 14.27 5.07
N VAL A 175 2.11 13.80 6.26
CA VAL A 175 2.25 12.36 6.55
C VAL A 175 0.93 11.73 6.98
N PHE A 176 0.11 12.41 7.78
CA PHE A 176 -1.05 11.78 8.43
C PHE A 176 -2.40 12.26 7.92
N LEU A 177 -2.52 13.49 7.45
CA LEU A 177 -3.82 14.16 7.27
C LEU A 177 -4.22 14.37 5.81
N LEU A 178 -3.42 13.90 4.86
CA LEU A 178 -3.82 13.84 3.46
C LEU A 178 -5.09 12.97 3.32
N PRO A 179 -6.16 13.46 2.67
CA PRO A 179 -7.41 12.72 2.50
C PRO A 179 -7.21 11.28 1.98
N SER A 180 -6.35 11.07 0.99
CA SER A 180 -6.01 9.74 0.46
C SER A 180 -5.37 8.82 1.50
N VAL A 181 -4.47 9.34 2.33
CA VAL A 181 -3.80 8.60 3.41
C VAL A 181 -4.80 8.21 4.50
N LEU A 182 -5.70 9.14 4.86
CA LEU A 182 -6.76 8.87 5.84
C LEU A 182 -7.79 7.89 5.28
N PHE A 183 -8.22 8.02 4.04
CA PHE A 183 -9.28 7.20 3.45
C PHE A 183 -8.78 5.78 3.13
N TRP A 184 -7.79 5.65 2.25
CA TRP A 184 -7.29 4.35 1.80
C TRP A 184 -6.46 3.64 2.86
N GLY A 185 -5.71 4.39 3.68
CA GLY A 185 -4.91 3.82 4.76
C GLY A 185 -5.71 3.39 6.00
N SER A 186 -7.03 3.59 6.02
CA SER A 186 -7.88 3.23 7.18
C SER A 186 -8.92 2.15 6.86
N GLY A 187 -9.12 1.81 5.59
CA GLY A 187 -9.94 0.70 5.18
C GLY A 187 -9.30 -0.65 5.47
N VAL A 188 -10.12 -1.71 5.56
CA VAL A 188 -9.67 -3.12 5.64
C VAL A 188 -9.21 -3.56 4.24
N LEU A 189 -8.16 -2.89 3.77
CA LEU A 189 -7.56 -3.02 2.45
C LEU A 189 -6.04 -3.22 2.58
N LYS A 190 -5.35 -3.41 1.46
CA LYS A 190 -3.90 -3.69 1.42
C LYS A 190 -3.08 -2.46 1.80
N GLU A 191 -3.62 -1.27 1.59
CA GLU A 191 -2.97 0.04 1.69
C GLU A 191 -2.51 0.35 3.13
N GLY A 192 -3.31 -0.03 4.13
CA GLY A 192 -2.91 0.08 5.53
C GLY A 192 -1.66 -0.75 5.86
N LEU A 193 -1.57 -1.98 5.33
CA LEU A 193 -0.39 -2.85 5.47
C LEU A 193 0.81 -2.34 4.67
N ILE A 194 0.56 -1.74 3.50
CA ILE A 194 1.61 -1.10 2.70
C ILE A 194 2.20 0.08 3.46
N PHE A 195 1.39 0.97 4.06
CA PHE A 195 1.91 2.06 4.90
C PHE A 195 2.73 1.52 6.08
N PHE A 196 2.24 0.50 6.77
CA PHE A 196 2.97 -0.18 7.85
C PHE A 196 4.35 -0.64 7.39
N ALA A 197 4.38 -1.43 6.32
CA ALA A 197 5.60 -2.05 5.84
C ALA A 197 6.58 -1.03 5.23
N LEU A 198 6.08 -0.09 4.42
CA LEU A 198 6.87 0.97 3.79
C LEU A 198 7.48 1.91 4.83
N GLY A 199 6.70 2.33 5.82
CA GLY A 199 7.18 3.23 6.86
C GLY A 199 8.25 2.60 7.73
N LEU A 200 8.04 1.36 8.17
CA LEU A 200 9.04 0.62 8.93
C LEU A 200 10.29 0.32 8.10
N LEU A 201 10.13 0.03 6.79
CA LEU A 201 11.25 -0.17 5.88
C LEU A 201 12.12 1.09 5.85
N ILE A 202 11.54 2.24 5.51
CA ILE A 202 12.25 3.52 5.44
C ILE A 202 12.96 3.84 6.77
N TYR A 203 12.26 3.69 7.90
CA TYR A 203 12.79 4.02 9.22
C TYR A 203 13.94 3.12 9.68
N HIS A 204 13.80 1.80 9.53
CA HIS A 204 14.85 0.86 9.94
C HIS A 204 15.99 0.79 8.94
N PHE A 205 15.72 1.10 7.67
CA PHE A 205 16.76 1.15 6.65
C PHE A 205 17.77 2.29 6.90
N ASN A 206 17.32 3.41 7.45
CA ASN A 206 18.22 4.46 7.93
C ASN A 206 19.05 4.05 9.17
N LYS A 207 18.78 2.87 9.77
CA LYS A 207 19.43 2.33 10.97
C LYS A 207 20.05 0.95 10.74
N LEU A 208 20.47 0.64 9.51
CA LEU A 208 20.91 -0.70 9.08
C LEU A 208 22.12 -1.31 9.80
N PHE A 209 22.72 -0.60 10.76
CA PHE A 209 23.87 -1.10 11.52
C PHE A 209 23.49 -2.04 12.67
N SER A 210 22.20 -2.36 12.86
CA SER A 210 21.76 -3.33 13.87
C SER A 210 21.06 -4.54 13.25
N ILE A 211 21.34 -5.74 13.79
CA ILE A 211 20.68 -6.99 13.35
C ILE A 211 19.15 -6.89 13.43
N ARG A 212 18.64 -6.21 14.46
CA ARG A 212 17.21 -5.94 14.63
C ARG A 212 16.64 -5.15 13.44
N SER A 213 17.32 -4.09 12.99
CA SER A 213 16.88 -3.33 11.82
C SER A 213 16.92 -4.18 10.56
N VAL A 214 17.95 -5.01 10.37
CA VAL A 214 18.05 -5.91 9.21
C VAL A 214 16.88 -6.90 9.18
N LEU A 215 16.60 -7.58 10.30
CA LEU A 215 15.48 -8.52 10.38
C LEU A 215 14.13 -7.85 10.13
N ILE A 216 13.92 -6.64 10.68
CA ILE A 216 12.70 -5.87 10.42
C ILE A 216 12.61 -5.52 8.93
N CYS A 217 13.68 -4.99 8.32
CA CYS A 217 13.73 -4.65 6.90
C CYS A 217 13.46 -5.86 6.00
N LEU A 218 14.01 -7.03 6.32
CA LEU A 218 13.73 -8.27 5.58
C LEU A 218 12.26 -8.67 5.71
N ALA A 219 11.71 -8.65 6.93
CA ALA A 219 10.31 -9.00 7.17
C ALA A 219 9.34 -8.06 6.45
N VAL A 220 9.51 -6.74 6.58
CA VAL A 220 8.62 -5.75 5.94
C VAL A 220 8.88 -5.63 4.44
N GLY A 221 10.12 -5.89 4.00
CA GLY A 221 10.47 -5.97 2.58
C GLY A 221 9.77 -7.14 1.90
N LEU A 222 9.77 -8.32 2.54
CA LEU A 222 8.99 -9.48 2.08
C LEU A 222 7.49 -9.18 2.09
N LEU A 223 6.97 -8.57 3.16
CA LEU A 223 5.55 -8.16 3.23
C LEU A 223 5.17 -7.22 2.07
N LEU A 224 6.01 -6.24 1.73
CA LEU A 224 5.78 -5.36 0.57
C LEU A 224 5.84 -6.13 -0.75
N ALA A 225 6.83 -7.01 -0.94
CA ALA A 225 6.95 -7.81 -2.16
C ALA A 225 5.72 -8.70 -2.38
N LEU A 226 5.20 -9.32 -1.32
CA LEU A 226 3.98 -10.14 -1.37
C LEU A 226 2.70 -9.30 -1.51
N SER A 227 2.67 -8.09 -0.95
CA SER A 227 1.48 -7.22 -1.00
C SER A 227 1.38 -6.46 -2.31
N LYS A 228 2.46 -5.83 -2.78
CA LYS A 228 2.52 -5.04 -4.01
C LYS A 228 3.97 -4.99 -4.49
N PHE A 229 4.36 -5.99 -5.27
CA PHE A 229 5.72 -6.12 -5.77
C PHE A 229 6.25 -4.86 -6.49
N TYR A 230 5.41 -4.15 -7.24
CA TYR A 230 5.84 -2.91 -7.91
C TYR A 230 6.21 -1.78 -6.95
N ILE A 231 5.62 -1.71 -5.74
CA ILE A 231 6.00 -0.73 -4.71
C ILE A 231 7.39 -1.05 -4.17
N TRP A 232 7.67 -2.35 -3.96
CA TRP A 232 8.99 -2.81 -3.56
C TRP A 232 10.05 -2.49 -4.63
N LEU A 233 9.74 -2.73 -5.90
CA LEU A 233 10.61 -2.35 -7.03
C LEU A 233 10.84 -0.83 -7.10
N ALA A 234 9.81 -0.02 -6.84
CA ALA A 234 9.92 1.43 -6.90
C ALA A 234 10.81 2.00 -5.79
N ILE A 235 10.77 1.44 -4.57
CA ILE A 235 11.61 1.92 -3.46
C ILE A 235 13.06 1.38 -3.53
N PHE A 236 13.28 0.23 -4.17
CA PHE A 236 14.58 -0.44 -4.20
C PHE A 236 15.76 0.42 -4.69
N PRO A 237 15.65 1.21 -5.78
CA PRO A 237 16.70 2.17 -6.16
C PRO A 237 17.01 3.19 -5.07
N GLY A 238 15.98 3.70 -4.39
CA GLY A 238 16.13 4.64 -3.28
C GLY A 238 16.92 4.04 -2.12
N LEU A 239 16.69 2.76 -1.81
CA LEU A 239 17.43 2.03 -0.78
C LEU A 239 18.92 1.90 -1.11
N ILE A 240 19.26 1.49 -2.35
CA ILE A 240 20.65 1.39 -2.80
C ILE A 240 21.34 2.76 -2.75
N PHE A 241 20.65 3.79 -3.25
CA PHE A 241 21.13 5.16 -3.22
C PHE A 241 21.40 5.64 -1.78
N LEU A 242 20.50 5.35 -0.83
CA LEU A 242 20.69 5.70 0.58
C LEU A 242 21.91 4.98 1.20
N ILE A 243 22.13 3.70 0.90
CA ILE A 243 23.34 2.98 1.34
C ILE A 243 24.59 3.69 0.82
N TRP A 244 24.62 4.05 -0.47
CA TRP A 244 25.78 4.68 -1.07
C TRP A 244 26.08 6.04 -0.44
N VAL A 245 25.06 6.89 -0.28
CA VAL A 245 25.22 8.22 0.34
C VAL A 245 25.64 8.10 1.80
N ASN A 246 25.06 7.20 2.58
CA ASN A 246 25.42 7.02 3.99
C ASN A 246 26.87 6.54 4.19
N LYS A 247 27.41 5.74 3.26
CA LYS A 247 28.81 5.25 3.33
C LYS A 247 29.85 6.25 2.80
N THR A 248 29.47 7.12 1.86
CA THR A 248 30.43 7.95 1.09
C THR A 248 30.15 9.45 1.18
N GLY A 249 29.22 9.86 2.04
CA GLY A 249 28.80 11.24 2.23
C GLY A 249 27.95 11.82 1.10
N SER A 250 27.59 13.10 1.23
CA SER A 250 26.69 13.82 0.32
C SER A 250 27.38 14.49 -0.87
N ALA A 251 28.67 14.26 -1.08
CA ALA A 251 29.35 14.77 -2.27
C ALA A 251 28.76 14.14 -3.54
N LYS A 252 28.49 14.95 -4.57
CA LYS A 252 27.99 14.51 -5.89
C LYS A 252 26.70 13.66 -5.81
N VAL A 253 25.79 13.98 -4.88
CA VAL A 253 24.54 13.25 -4.64
C VAL A 253 23.73 13.00 -5.92
N PHE A 254 23.58 14.02 -6.76
CA PHE A 254 22.86 13.88 -8.03
C PHE A 254 23.47 12.81 -8.94
N PHE A 255 24.80 12.80 -9.10
CA PHE A 255 25.49 11.77 -9.89
C PHE A 255 25.32 10.37 -9.31
N LYS A 256 25.40 10.22 -7.98
CA LYS A 256 25.15 8.92 -7.32
C LYS A 256 23.75 8.42 -7.62
N TYR A 257 22.74 9.28 -7.52
CA TYR A 257 21.35 8.95 -7.86
C TYR A 257 21.21 8.51 -9.32
N VAL A 258 21.74 9.29 -10.26
CA VAL A 258 21.69 8.97 -11.70
C VAL A 258 22.36 7.63 -11.99
N ILE A 259 23.54 7.37 -11.40
CA ILE A 259 24.25 6.09 -11.59
C ILE A 259 23.41 4.92 -11.08
N VAL A 260 22.82 5.02 -9.89
CA VAL A 260 21.96 3.94 -9.33
C VAL A 260 20.78 3.67 -10.25
N ILE A 261 20.08 4.71 -10.70
CA ILE A 261 18.94 4.56 -11.61
C ILE A 261 19.37 3.95 -12.94
N LEU A 262 20.48 4.40 -13.53
CA LEU A 262 21.00 3.86 -14.79
C LEU A 262 21.39 2.39 -14.65
N ILE A 263 22.12 2.02 -13.60
CA ILE A 263 22.52 0.63 -13.37
C ILE A 263 21.29 -0.26 -13.22
N ILE A 264 20.34 0.12 -12.36
CA ILE A 264 19.13 -0.68 -12.12
C ILE A 264 18.28 -0.78 -13.39
N THR A 265 18.16 0.31 -14.16
CA THR A 265 17.42 0.32 -15.43
C THR A 265 18.09 -0.59 -16.44
N VAL A 266 19.41 -0.49 -16.64
CA VAL A 266 20.15 -1.32 -17.60
C VAL A 266 20.06 -2.80 -17.19
N VAL A 267 20.29 -3.12 -15.92
CA VAL A 267 20.19 -4.50 -15.42
C VAL A 267 18.75 -5.02 -15.56
N GLY A 268 17.76 -4.24 -15.13
CA GLY A 268 16.35 -4.62 -15.19
C GLY A 268 15.87 -4.87 -16.61
N LEU A 269 16.17 -3.98 -17.56
CA LEU A 269 15.77 -4.11 -18.96
C LEU A 269 16.46 -5.27 -19.70
N ASN A 270 17.54 -5.82 -19.14
CA ASN A 270 18.29 -6.96 -19.71
C ASN A 270 18.22 -8.20 -18.81
N ILE A 271 17.29 -8.24 -17.84
CA ILE A 271 17.22 -9.32 -16.84
C ILE A 271 16.97 -10.70 -17.48
N ASP A 272 16.30 -10.72 -18.63
CA ASP A 272 15.99 -11.89 -19.46
C ASP A 272 17.23 -12.52 -20.12
N LYS A 273 18.32 -11.75 -20.25
CA LYS A 273 19.60 -12.27 -20.77
C LYS A 273 20.37 -13.07 -19.72
N PHE A 274 20.09 -12.84 -18.44
CA PHE A 274 20.84 -13.41 -17.32
C PHE A 274 20.00 -14.38 -16.47
N THR A 275 18.69 -14.38 -16.66
CA THR A 275 17.73 -15.16 -15.86
C THR A 275 16.58 -15.64 -16.74
N SER A 276 15.76 -16.56 -16.23
CA SER A 276 14.51 -16.97 -16.88
C SER A 276 13.37 -15.96 -16.71
N ILE A 277 13.62 -14.79 -16.13
CA ILE A 277 12.60 -13.76 -15.92
C ILE A 277 12.30 -13.08 -17.26
N GLN A 278 11.01 -12.96 -17.59
CA GLN A 278 10.57 -12.32 -18.82
C GLN A 278 11.02 -10.84 -18.88
N ASN A 279 11.35 -10.38 -20.09
CA ASN A 279 11.72 -8.99 -20.31
C ASN A 279 10.65 -8.02 -19.75
N PRO A 280 11.03 -6.96 -19.00
CA PRO A 280 10.08 -6.03 -18.42
C PRO A 280 9.20 -5.30 -19.45
N PHE A 281 9.68 -5.03 -20.66
CA PHE A 281 8.86 -4.38 -21.70
C PHE A 281 7.70 -5.27 -22.14
N VAL A 282 7.94 -6.58 -22.25
CA VAL A 282 6.90 -7.56 -22.54
C VAL A 282 5.94 -7.66 -21.35
N THR A 283 6.47 -7.82 -20.15
CA THR A 283 5.64 -7.95 -18.93
C THR A 283 4.72 -6.75 -18.74
N LEU A 284 5.25 -5.53 -18.86
CA LEU A 284 4.50 -4.29 -18.66
C LEU A 284 3.49 -4.03 -19.78
N SER A 285 3.82 -4.35 -21.04
CA SER A 285 2.84 -4.22 -22.15
C SER A 285 1.69 -5.23 -22.01
N GLN A 286 1.97 -6.48 -21.64
CA GLN A 286 0.94 -7.49 -21.35
C GLN A 286 0.05 -7.06 -20.19
N LYS A 287 0.64 -6.55 -19.10
CA LYS A 287 -0.11 -6.01 -17.96
C LYS A 287 -1.01 -4.85 -18.35
N GLN A 288 -0.52 -3.92 -19.17
CA GLN A 288 -1.36 -2.82 -19.64
C GLN A 288 -2.57 -3.33 -20.45
N ILE A 289 -2.37 -4.33 -21.31
CA ILE A 289 -3.46 -4.96 -22.08
C ILE A 289 -4.48 -5.62 -21.14
N GLU A 290 -4.03 -6.38 -20.14
CA GLU A 290 -4.89 -6.99 -19.12
C GLU A 290 -5.70 -5.93 -18.34
N PHE A 291 -5.04 -4.87 -17.88
CA PHE A 291 -5.71 -3.78 -17.17
C PHE A 291 -6.72 -3.04 -18.04
N ASN A 292 -6.40 -2.81 -19.32
CA ASN A 292 -7.34 -2.19 -20.25
C ASN A 292 -8.57 -3.08 -20.48
N LYS A 293 -8.38 -4.40 -20.63
CA LYS A 293 -9.51 -5.33 -20.74
C LYS A 293 -10.42 -5.26 -19.51
N LEU A 294 -9.86 -5.25 -18.31
CA LEU A 294 -10.61 -5.08 -17.06
C LEU A 294 -11.34 -3.74 -17.01
N ALA A 295 -10.63 -2.63 -17.27
CA ALA A 295 -11.20 -1.28 -17.18
C ALA A 295 -12.36 -1.05 -18.14
N TYR A 296 -12.30 -1.64 -19.34
CA TYR A 296 -13.32 -1.51 -20.38
C TYR A 296 -14.37 -2.63 -20.38
N GLY A 297 -14.45 -3.44 -19.32
CA GLY A 297 -15.46 -4.49 -19.18
C GLY A 297 -15.31 -5.65 -20.18
N ASN A 298 -14.12 -5.82 -20.75
CA ASN A 298 -13.77 -6.92 -21.66
C ASN A 298 -13.10 -8.09 -20.90
N ALA A 299 -13.42 -8.24 -19.62
CA ALA A 299 -12.90 -9.28 -18.74
C ALA A 299 -14.05 -9.94 -17.96
N THR A 300 -13.85 -11.19 -17.57
CA THR A 300 -14.79 -11.94 -16.74
C THR A 300 -14.21 -12.23 -15.36
N ASP A 301 -15.09 -12.45 -14.38
CA ASP A 301 -14.71 -12.88 -13.05
C ASP A 301 -14.31 -14.38 -13.00
N ALA A 302 -14.16 -14.94 -11.81
CA ALA A 302 -13.82 -16.35 -11.61
C ALA A 302 -14.93 -17.33 -12.09
N TYR A 303 -16.14 -16.84 -12.31
CA TYR A 303 -17.33 -17.61 -12.67
C TYR A 303 -17.81 -17.31 -14.10
N ASN A 304 -16.96 -16.68 -14.91
CA ASN A 304 -17.27 -16.23 -16.27
C ASN A 304 -18.39 -15.17 -16.35
N ASN A 305 -18.69 -14.45 -15.27
CA ASN A 305 -19.59 -13.29 -15.34
C ASN A 305 -18.85 -12.07 -15.91
N PRO A 306 -19.48 -11.25 -16.76
CA PRO A 306 -18.89 -10.00 -17.26
C PRO A 306 -18.59 -9.02 -16.13
N ILE A 307 -17.38 -8.47 -16.12
CA ILE A 307 -17.00 -7.39 -15.19
C ILE A 307 -17.50 -6.06 -15.78
N PRO A 308 -18.21 -5.22 -15.01
CA PRO A 308 -18.71 -3.94 -15.50
C PRO A 308 -17.56 -2.97 -15.83
N VAL A 309 -17.81 -2.07 -16.77
CA VAL A 309 -16.86 -1.00 -17.14
C VAL A 309 -16.57 -0.13 -15.92
N ALA A 310 -15.29 0.14 -15.67
CA ALA A 310 -14.88 1.00 -14.57
C ALA A 310 -15.22 2.46 -14.87
N ASN A 311 -16.01 3.10 -14.00
CA ASN A 311 -16.38 4.52 -14.16
C ASN A 311 -15.17 5.47 -14.17
N SER A 312 -14.06 5.06 -13.56
CA SER A 312 -12.78 5.78 -13.53
C SER A 312 -11.84 5.45 -14.69
N ALA A 313 -12.27 4.66 -15.68
CA ALA A 313 -11.44 4.31 -16.82
C ALA A 313 -11.04 5.56 -17.63
N ILE A 314 -9.76 5.61 -18.00
CA ILE A 314 -9.17 6.65 -18.85
C ILE A 314 -8.59 6.01 -20.10
N GLN A 315 -8.72 6.68 -21.24
CA GLN A 315 -8.13 6.22 -22.48
C GLN A 315 -6.64 6.45 -22.49
N ILE A 316 -5.89 5.37 -22.71
CA ILE A 316 -4.43 5.37 -22.80
C ILE A 316 -4.00 4.70 -24.10
N ASN A 317 -2.86 5.15 -24.62
CA ASN A 317 -2.26 4.53 -25.78
C ASN A 317 -1.78 3.11 -25.46
N ARG A 318 -1.93 2.21 -26.43
CA ARG A 318 -1.42 0.84 -26.31
C ARG A 318 0.11 0.86 -26.27
N LEU A 319 0.65 0.14 -25.30
CA LEU A 319 2.07 -0.05 -25.08
C LEU A 319 2.53 -1.27 -25.87
N GLU A 320 3.57 -1.08 -26.68
CA GLU A 320 4.26 -2.17 -27.37
C GLU A 320 5.54 -2.51 -26.60
N PRO A 321 6.04 -3.75 -26.67
CA PRO A 321 7.23 -4.19 -25.93
C PRO A 321 8.53 -3.66 -26.56
N THR A 322 8.63 -2.36 -26.84
CA THR A 322 9.77 -1.70 -27.47
C THR A 322 10.16 -0.44 -26.71
N LEU A 323 11.45 -0.14 -26.61
CA LEU A 323 11.94 1.06 -25.93
C LEU A 323 11.30 2.35 -26.50
N GLN A 324 11.14 2.42 -27.82
CA GLN A 324 10.51 3.57 -28.49
C GLN A 324 9.06 3.79 -28.04
N SER A 325 8.27 2.71 -27.93
CA SER A 325 6.89 2.81 -27.44
C SER A 325 6.84 3.28 -25.99
N PHE A 326 7.73 2.80 -25.13
CA PHE A 326 7.81 3.24 -23.72
C PHE A 326 8.22 4.71 -23.59
N ILE A 327 9.22 5.17 -24.35
CA ILE A 327 9.63 6.58 -24.35
C ILE A 327 8.49 7.47 -24.85
N LYS A 328 7.82 7.10 -25.96
CA LYS A 328 6.72 7.87 -26.54
C LYS A 328 5.53 7.98 -25.58
N ASN A 329 5.24 6.94 -24.81
CA ASN A 329 4.08 6.90 -23.90
C ASN A 329 4.39 7.40 -22.48
N SER A 330 5.66 7.50 -22.08
CA SER A 330 6.09 7.97 -20.76
C SER A 330 5.50 9.34 -20.37
N PRO A 331 5.48 10.38 -21.23
CA PRO A 331 4.92 11.69 -20.86
C PRO A 331 3.43 11.60 -20.46
N GLN A 332 2.64 10.86 -21.22
CA GLN A 332 1.22 10.64 -20.92
C GLN A 332 1.05 9.86 -19.61
N ALA A 333 1.83 8.79 -19.42
CA ALA A 333 1.77 7.97 -18.21
C ALA A 333 2.13 8.76 -16.94
N LEU A 334 3.20 9.58 -17.00
CA LEU A 334 3.60 10.45 -15.88
C LEU A 334 2.53 11.49 -15.57
N THR A 335 1.96 12.12 -16.60
CA THR A 335 0.89 13.10 -16.43
C THR A 335 -0.34 12.47 -15.77
N ASN A 336 -0.72 11.28 -16.22
CA ASN A 336 -1.85 10.54 -15.69
C ASN A 336 -1.62 10.09 -14.25
N THR A 337 -0.39 9.72 -13.89
CA THR A 337 -0.09 9.20 -12.53
C THR A 337 0.06 10.32 -11.51
N ILE A 338 0.63 11.47 -11.90
CA ILE A 338 0.96 12.56 -10.97
C ILE A 338 -0.22 13.52 -10.81
N PHE A 339 -0.95 13.84 -11.89
CA PHE A 339 -1.90 14.95 -11.87
C PHE A 339 -3.38 14.54 -11.98
N ARG A 340 -3.71 13.36 -12.54
CA ARG A 340 -5.12 12.93 -12.66
C ARG A 340 -5.66 12.32 -11.36
N PRO A 341 -6.98 12.43 -11.09
CA PRO A 341 -8.02 13.00 -11.95
C PRO A 341 -7.98 14.54 -11.98
N PHE A 342 -8.17 15.12 -13.16
CA PHE A 342 -8.34 16.57 -13.28
C PHE A 342 -9.75 16.99 -12.87
N ILE A 343 -9.92 18.24 -12.42
CA ILE A 343 -11.22 18.75 -11.93
C ILE A 343 -12.34 18.66 -12.99
N TRP A 344 -11.99 18.74 -14.28
CA TRP A 344 -12.95 18.63 -15.38
C TRP A 344 -13.25 17.18 -15.82
N GLU A 345 -12.62 16.17 -15.21
CA GLU A 345 -12.79 14.74 -15.55
C GLU A 345 -13.57 13.96 -14.48
N LEU A 346 -14.18 14.68 -13.54
CA LEU A 346 -14.79 14.10 -12.36
C LEU A 346 -16.14 13.48 -12.72
N LYS A 347 -16.19 12.14 -12.70
CA LYS A 347 -17.38 11.35 -13.06
C LYS A 347 -18.14 10.80 -11.86
N SER A 348 -17.61 10.96 -10.65
CA SER A 348 -18.26 10.50 -9.42
C SER A 348 -17.95 11.40 -8.23
N PRO A 349 -18.80 11.43 -7.19
CA PRO A 349 -18.53 12.18 -5.96
C PRO A 349 -17.20 11.80 -5.29
N MET A 350 -16.82 10.52 -5.36
CA MET A 350 -15.55 10.03 -4.83
C MET A 350 -14.35 10.61 -5.59
N MET A 351 -14.48 10.81 -6.91
CA MET A 351 -13.42 11.45 -7.70
C MET A 351 -13.24 12.93 -7.32
N LEU A 352 -14.29 13.65 -6.87
CA LEU A 352 -14.18 15.06 -6.47
C LEU A 352 -13.14 15.27 -5.37
N LEU A 353 -13.17 14.40 -4.34
CA LEU A 353 -12.24 14.47 -3.22
C LEU A 353 -10.79 14.24 -3.68
N SER A 354 -10.57 13.24 -4.54
CA SER A 354 -9.23 12.96 -5.11
C SER A 354 -8.74 14.08 -6.02
N GLY A 355 -9.62 14.67 -6.85
CA GLY A 355 -9.27 15.78 -7.73
C GLY A 355 -8.87 17.04 -6.94
N PHE A 356 -9.61 17.37 -5.88
CA PHE A 356 -9.27 18.49 -4.99
C PHE A 356 -7.95 18.26 -4.25
N GLU A 357 -7.74 17.06 -3.71
CA GLU A 357 -6.48 16.69 -3.07
C GLU A 357 -5.29 16.85 -4.02
N ASN A 358 -5.41 16.40 -5.27
CA ASN A 358 -4.35 16.57 -6.27
C ASN A 358 -4.00 18.04 -6.53
N VAL A 359 -5.01 18.91 -6.61
CA VAL A 359 -4.78 20.36 -6.75
C VAL A 359 -4.07 20.92 -5.53
N LEU A 360 -4.46 20.52 -4.32
CA LEU A 360 -3.76 20.93 -3.09
C LEU A 360 -2.31 20.45 -3.07
N ILE A 361 -2.03 19.20 -3.47
CA ILE A 361 -0.67 18.67 -3.56
C ILE A 361 0.14 19.46 -4.58
N LEU A 362 -0.44 19.78 -5.75
CA LEU A 362 0.24 20.57 -6.78
C LEU A 362 0.56 21.99 -6.29
N VAL A 363 -0.40 22.66 -5.67
CA VAL A 363 -0.20 23.98 -5.05
C VAL A 363 0.89 23.89 -3.98
N PHE A 364 0.86 22.85 -3.14
CA PHE A 364 1.88 22.65 -2.11
C PHE A 364 3.28 22.47 -2.70
N ILE A 365 3.43 21.67 -3.76
CA ILE A 365 4.71 21.51 -4.48
C ILE A 365 5.20 22.85 -5.03
N ILE A 366 4.32 23.64 -5.65
CA ILE A 366 4.66 24.97 -6.17
C ILE A 366 5.10 25.90 -5.03
N LEU A 367 4.39 25.90 -3.90
CA LEU A 367 4.78 26.67 -2.72
C LEU A 367 6.15 26.25 -2.19
N CYS A 368 6.44 24.94 -2.13
CA CYS A 368 7.76 24.45 -1.72
C CYS A 368 8.88 24.96 -2.65
N LEU A 369 8.63 25.05 -3.96
CA LEU A 369 9.60 25.59 -4.91
C LEU A 369 9.77 27.11 -4.79
N CYS A 370 8.67 27.86 -4.61
CA CYS A 370 8.70 29.32 -4.47
C CYS A 370 9.33 29.78 -3.14
N PHE A 371 9.14 29.02 -2.05
CA PHE A 371 9.61 29.36 -0.70
C PHE A 371 10.80 28.50 -0.24
N MET A 372 11.60 27.99 -1.18
CA MET A 372 12.75 27.15 -0.88
C MET A 372 13.82 27.94 -0.10
N LYS A 373 14.16 27.47 1.11
CA LYS A 373 15.20 28.05 1.96
C LYS A 373 16.53 27.29 1.83
N PRO A 374 17.69 27.97 1.88
CA PRO A 374 18.98 27.29 1.95
C PRO A 374 19.05 26.44 3.21
N ARG A 375 19.60 25.22 3.09
CA ARG A 375 19.74 24.30 4.25
C ARG A 375 20.50 24.91 5.42
N SER A 376 21.42 25.84 5.17
CA SER A 376 22.16 26.58 6.21
C SER A 376 21.28 27.45 7.12
N THR A 377 20.05 27.75 6.71
CA THR A 377 19.09 28.58 7.46
C THR A 377 18.09 27.76 8.28
N ILE A 378 18.10 26.43 8.14
CA ILE A 378 17.25 25.51 8.88
C ILE A 378 18.10 24.99 10.05
N ARG A 379 17.71 25.34 11.28
CA ARG A 379 18.39 24.91 12.51
C ARG A 379 17.95 23.51 12.91
#